data_AF-A0A2Z6R705-F1
#
_entry.id   AF-A0A2Z6R705-F1
#
_cell.length_a   1.000
_cell.length_b   1.000
_cell.length_c   1.000
_cell.angle_alpha   90.00
_cell.angle_beta   90.00
_cell.angle_gamma   90.00
#
_symmetry.space_group_name_H-M   'P 1'
#
loop_
_entity.id
_entity.type
_entity.pdbx_description
1 polymer ?
#
loop_
_entity_poly.entity_id
_entity_poly.type
_entity_poly.pdbx_seq_one_letter_code
_entity_poly.pdbx_strand_id
1 'polypeptide(L)'
;MSFEIVFIKTIEDSSQINLKKLNLEDFLCDIRNNNNDINDSLLFSKKLNQDIPDDGGIDNATKLSEEYAKIERKDEKIYRLKEIITIKNEQYILYLTKSPCWNIFNVNCKLDYGCTMSFDGIKKANKRAFKMKDCELTEIKTKGYKKDKLEFKSKEDCMKKTNLFFSNDVNIQNFVELGLSIRRSSSVDFNDEIQSVYKYTEVGKVTLKFQEHLELTDEFVNKYIKNAIKSGNPEEEFRKIIEEYGQFIPTEVILGERVYFKDVKMSSKNSIAKSNEGSMNMRIGPLNSKVGFNSNKSNGKSKIYGFSI
;
A
#
# COMPACT_ATOMS: atom_id res chain seq x y z
N MET A 1 -2.47 -30.48 32.35
CA MET A 1 -2.11 -29.74 31.14
C MET A 1 -0.60 -29.73 31.04
N SER A 2 -0.04 -30.26 29.94
CA SER A 2 1.40 -30.30 29.69
C SER A 2 1.79 -29.05 28.91
N PHE A 3 2.49 -28.13 29.57
CA PHE A 3 3.04 -26.94 28.94
C PHE A 3 4.45 -27.19 28.49
N GLU A 4 4.74 -26.86 27.24
CA GLU A 4 6.05 -27.02 26.63
C GLU A 4 6.68 -25.67 26.29
N ILE A 5 8.01 -25.64 26.23
CA ILE A 5 8.75 -24.48 25.74
C ILE A 5 8.76 -24.54 24.22
N VAL A 6 8.13 -23.56 23.59
CA VAL A 6 7.96 -23.46 22.14
C VAL A 6 8.77 -22.28 21.60
N PHE A 7 9.58 -22.56 20.58
CA PHE A 7 10.32 -21.59 19.79
C PHE A 7 9.44 -21.11 18.63
N ILE A 8 9.04 -19.85 18.68
CA ILE A 8 8.25 -19.21 17.62
C ILE A 8 9.21 -18.62 16.60
N LYS A 9 9.06 -18.99 15.33
CA LYS A 9 9.86 -18.51 14.20
C LYS A 9 8.97 -17.92 13.12
N THR A 10 9.33 -16.73 12.65
CA THR A 10 8.70 -16.13 11.46
C THR A 10 9.50 -16.53 10.22
N ILE A 11 8.85 -17.11 9.21
CA ILE A 11 9.55 -17.75 8.07
C ILE A 11 10.39 -16.73 7.26
N GLU A 12 9.91 -15.49 7.12
CA GLU A 12 10.60 -14.44 6.36
C GLU A 12 11.67 -13.68 7.16
N ASP A 13 11.62 -13.73 8.49
CA ASP A 13 12.59 -13.08 9.39
C ASP A 13 13.21 -14.14 10.29
N SER A 14 14.24 -14.82 9.77
CA SER A 14 14.97 -15.88 10.49
C SER A 14 15.69 -15.39 11.76
N SER A 15 15.73 -14.08 12.00
CA SER A 15 16.40 -13.44 13.14
C SER A 15 15.50 -13.24 14.37
N GLN A 16 14.17 -13.32 14.25
CA GLN A 16 13.27 -13.18 15.39
C GLN A 16 12.82 -14.55 15.90
N ILE A 17 13.43 -14.97 17.02
CA ILE A 17 13.05 -16.20 17.73
C ILE A 17 12.50 -15.78 19.10
N ASN A 18 11.20 -15.99 19.30
CA ASN A 18 10.56 -15.78 20.58
C ASN A 18 10.33 -17.11 21.29
N LEU A 19 10.58 -17.14 22.60
CA LEU A 19 10.37 -18.32 23.45
C LEU A 19 9.10 -18.14 24.27
N LYS A 20 8.17 -19.09 24.17
CA LYS A 20 6.91 -19.07 24.91
C LYS A 20 6.59 -20.43 25.51
N LYS A 21 6.01 -20.39 26.71
CA LYS A 21 5.43 -21.57 27.34
C LYS A 21 3.99 -21.72 26.83
N LEU A 22 3.72 -22.74 26.02
CA LEU A 22 2.41 -22.98 25.41
C LEU A 22 1.92 -24.38 25.77
N ASN A 23 0.60 -24.56 25.84
CA ASN A 23 0.00 -25.88 25.98
C ASN A 23 -0.28 -26.45 24.59
N LEU A 24 0.25 -27.65 24.32
CA LEU A 24 0.13 -28.30 23.01
C LEU A 24 -1.31 -28.69 22.66
N GLU A 25 -2.18 -28.81 23.67
CA GLU A 25 -3.59 -29.14 23.51
C GLU A 25 -4.50 -27.92 23.30
N ASP A 26 -3.98 -26.69 23.37
CA ASP A 26 -4.78 -25.50 23.14
C ASP A 26 -5.09 -25.36 21.64
N PHE A 27 -6.28 -24.82 21.34
CA PHE A 27 -6.64 -24.41 19.98
C PHE A 27 -5.82 -23.18 19.57
N LEU A 28 -5.54 -23.06 18.28
CA LEU A 28 -4.74 -21.95 17.77
C LEU A 28 -5.39 -20.58 18.03
N CYS A 29 -6.73 -20.52 17.99
CA CYS A 29 -7.47 -19.30 18.31
C CYS A 29 -7.27 -18.85 19.77
N ASP A 30 -7.22 -19.80 20.71
CA ASP A 30 -7.03 -19.51 22.12
C ASP A 30 -5.60 -19.04 22.41
N ILE A 31 -4.62 -19.67 21.76
CA ILE A 31 -3.21 -19.26 21.83
C ILE A 31 -3.05 -17.82 21.34
N ARG A 32 -3.70 -17.46 20.22
CA ARG A 32 -3.68 -16.11 19.68
C ARG A 32 -4.29 -15.10 20.66
N ASN A 33 -5.46 -15.40 21.19
CA ASN A 33 -6.17 -14.51 22.12
C ASN A 33 -5.37 -14.26 23.41
N ASN A 34 -4.58 -15.24 23.85
CA ASN A 34 -3.80 -15.17 25.07
C ASN A 34 -2.35 -14.69 24.88
N ASN A 35 -1.88 -14.47 23.65
CA ASN A 35 -0.49 -14.14 23.37
C ASN A 35 -0.33 -12.91 22.47
N ASN A 36 0.11 -11.81 23.06
CA ASN A 36 0.34 -10.53 22.36
C ASN A 36 1.38 -10.62 21.23
N ASP A 37 2.27 -11.61 21.25
CA ASP A 37 3.32 -11.75 20.24
C ASP A 37 2.80 -12.36 18.92
N ILE A 38 1.63 -13.02 18.95
CA ILE A 38 1.00 -13.64 17.78
C ILE A 38 -0.18 -12.78 17.34
N ASN A 39 0.12 -11.63 16.74
CA ASN A 39 -0.89 -10.65 16.34
C ASN A 39 -1.51 -10.93 14.95
N ASP A 40 -2.42 -10.04 14.53
CA ASP A 40 -3.18 -10.21 13.29
C ASP A 40 -2.38 -10.14 11.98
N SER A 41 -1.09 -9.81 12.04
CA SER A 41 -0.19 -9.89 10.89
C SER A 41 0.52 -11.22 10.71
N LEU A 42 0.29 -12.20 11.61
CA LEU A 42 0.94 -13.50 11.57
C LEU A 42 -0.09 -14.62 11.43
N LEU A 43 0.09 -15.50 10.45
CA LEU A 43 -0.67 -16.75 10.29
C LEU A 43 0.12 -17.92 10.80
N PHE A 44 -0.56 -18.86 11.46
CA PHE A 44 0.05 -20.15 11.78
C PHE A 44 0.39 -20.90 10.51
N SER A 45 1.51 -21.60 10.52
CA SER A 45 1.98 -22.35 9.36
C SER A 45 2.50 -23.72 9.78
N LYS A 46 2.08 -24.74 9.05
CA LYS A 46 2.51 -26.12 9.23
C LYS A 46 3.59 -26.44 8.22
N LYS A 47 4.74 -26.91 8.70
CA LYS A 47 5.81 -27.40 7.83
C LYS A 47 5.39 -28.74 7.19
N LEU A 48 5.52 -28.85 5.87
CA LEU A 48 5.02 -29.98 5.07
C LEU A 48 6.07 -31.07 4.85
N ASN A 49 7.35 -30.72 4.65
CA ASN A 49 8.40 -31.68 4.29
C ASN A 49 9.64 -31.54 5.21
N GLN A 50 10.18 -32.67 5.69
CA GLN A 50 11.45 -32.72 6.44
C GLN A 50 12.68 -32.97 5.54
N ASP A 51 12.53 -33.53 4.32
CA ASP A 51 13.66 -34.05 3.53
C ASP A 51 13.53 -33.83 2.01
N ILE A 52 13.60 -32.59 1.51
CA ILE A 52 13.80 -32.34 0.06
C ILE A 52 15.29 -32.05 -0.18
N PRO A 53 16.02 -32.87 -0.99
CA PRO A 53 17.38 -32.56 -1.40
C PRO A 53 17.42 -31.23 -2.15
N ASP A 54 18.46 -30.46 -1.88
CA ASP A 54 18.68 -29.12 -2.44
C ASP A 54 19.02 -29.21 -3.94
N ASP A 55 18.02 -29.44 -4.79
CA ASP A 55 18.15 -29.25 -6.23
C ASP A 55 17.96 -27.77 -6.54
N GLY A 56 19.08 -27.11 -6.88
CA GLY A 56 19.25 -25.66 -6.96
C GLY A 56 18.53 -24.94 -8.11
N GLY A 57 17.33 -25.39 -8.50
CA GLY A 57 16.58 -24.87 -9.63
C GLY A 57 15.35 -24.01 -9.32
N ILE A 58 14.84 -23.99 -8.08
CA ILE A 58 13.56 -23.33 -7.74
C ILE A 58 13.81 -21.99 -7.02
N ASP A 59 13.06 -20.95 -7.39
CA ASP A 59 13.11 -19.64 -6.74
C ASP A 59 12.57 -19.68 -5.30
N ASN A 60 13.23 -18.95 -4.39
CA ASN A 60 12.99 -19.02 -2.94
C ASN A 60 11.52 -18.84 -2.51
N ALA A 61 10.72 -18.05 -3.24
CA ALA A 61 9.31 -17.82 -2.93
C ALA A 61 8.44 -19.06 -3.21
N THR A 62 8.71 -19.76 -4.31
CA THR A 62 8.02 -21.01 -4.67
C THR A 62 8.44 -22.12 -3.71
N LYS A 63 9.73 -22.20 -3.36
CA LYS A 63 10.28 -23.11 -2.34
C LYS A 63 9.64 -22.91 -0.95
N LEU A 64 9.42 -21.65 -0.52
CA LEU A 64 8.73 -21.35 0.74
C LEU A 64 7.28 -21.84 0.76
N SER A 65 6.56 -21.69 -0.35
CA SER A 65 5.15 -22.11 -0.45
C SER A 65 4.98 -23.63 -0.50
N GLU A 66 6.00 -24.36 -0.95
CA GLU A 66 6.02 -25.83 -0.97
C GLU A 66 6.47 -26.43 0.37
N GLU A 67 7.23 -25.68 1.18
CA GLU A 67 7.72 -26.13 2.48
C GLU A 67 6.71 -25.91 3.62
N TYR A 68 5.82 -24.91 3.51
CA TYR A 68 4.88 -24.53 4.59
C TYR A 68 3.45 -24.29 4.10
N ALA A 69 2.49 -24.97 4.71
CA ALA A 69 1.06 -24.70 4.55
C ALA A 69 0.59 -23.63 5.53
N LYS A 70 -0.02 -22.56 5.02
CA LYS A 70 -0.67 -21.52 5.85
C LYS A 70 -2.02 -22.04 6.35
N ILE A 71 -2.33 -21.76 7.62
CA ILE A 71 -3.64 -22.06 8.22
C ILE A 71 -4.50 -20.80 8.11
N GLU A 72 -5.67 -20.92 7.50
CA GLU A 72 -6.60 -19.79 7.42
C GLU A 72 -7.15 -19.42 8.80
N ARG A 73 -7.43 -18.14 9.02
CA ARG A 73 -7.94 -17.62 10.30
C ARG A 73 -9.18 -18.36 10.79
N LYS A 74 -10.09 -18.70 9.87
CA LYS A 74 -11.34 -19.40 10.19
C LYS A 74 -11.13 -20.82 10.71
N ASP A 75 -9.97 -21.42 10.41
CA ASP A 75 -9.64 -22.80 10.79
C ASP A 75 -8.83 -22.87 12.10
N GLU A 76 -8.38 -21.73 12.65
CA GLU A 76 -7.65 -21.69 13.94
C GLU A 76 -8.46 -22.26 15.11
N LYS A 77 -9.79 -22.26 15.01
CA LYS A 77 -10.71 -22.88 15.98
C LYS A 77 -10.77 -24.41 15.89
N ILE A 78 -10.26 -24.99 14.81
CA ILE A 78 -10.33 -26.42 14.49
C ILE A 78 -9.00 -27.08 14.87
N TYR A 79 -7.88 -26.42 14.54
CA TYR A 79 -6.55 -26.94 14.80
C TYR A 79 -6.09 -26.71 16.24
N ARG A 80 -5.43 -27.72 16.80
CA ARG A 80 -4.63 -27.66 18.04
C ARG A 80 -3.16 -27.42 17.71
N LEU A 81 -2.43 -26.84 18.65
CA LEU A 81 -1.00 -26.56 18.47
C LEU A 81 -0.18 -27.82 18.13
N LYS A 82 -0.46 -28.95 18.79
CA LYS A 82 0.25 -30.22 18.53
C LYS A 82 0.16 -30.70 17.07
N GLU A 83 -0.85 -30.29 16.31
CA GLU A 83 -1.08 -30.75 14.94
C GLU A 83 -0.18 -30.04 13.92
N ILE A 84 0.43 -28.93 14.33
CA ILE A 84 1.18 -28.02 13.44
C ILE A 84 2.62 -27.80 13.93
N ILE A 85 2.89 -28.12 15.19
CA ILE A 85 4.21 -27.96 15.81
C ILE A 85 5.22 -28.89 15.14
N THR A 86 6.44 -28.38 14.91
CA THR A 86 7.55 -29.19 14.40
C THR A 86 8.51 -29.49 15.53
N ILE A 87 8.87 -30.77 15.71
CA ILE A 87 9.87 -31.17 16.71
C ILE A 87 11.20 -31.39 15.97
N LYS A 88 12.24 -30.64 16.35
CA LYS A 88 13.59 -30.81 15.81
C LYS A 88 14.60 -30.73 16.96
N ASN A 89 15.46 -31.74 17.09
CA ASN A 89 16.46 -31.82 18.17
C ASN A 89 15.83 -31.61 19.56
N GLU A 90 14.69 -32.27 19.83
CA GLU A 90 13.91 -32.13 21.09
C GLU A 90 13.33 -30.72 21.35
N GLN A 91 13.40 -29.82 20.37
CA GLN A 91 12.80 -28.49 20.46
C GLN A 91 11.47 -28.43 19.72
N TYR A 92 10.45 -27.89 20.38
CA TYR A 92 9.17 -27.56 19.77
C TYR A 92 9.27 -26.24 19.03
N ILE A 93 9.02 -26.25 17.72
CA ILE A 93 9.12 -25.08 16.85
C ILE A 93 7.75 -24.80 16.24
N LEU A 94 7.27 -23.58 16.44
CA LEU A 94 6.06 -23.04 15.83
C LEU A 94 6.45 -22.07 14.72
N TYR A 95 5.97 -22.32 13.51
CA TYR A 95 6.20 -21.44 12.37
C TYR A 95 5.03 -20.50 12.15
N LEU A 96 5.35 -19.22 11.97
CA LEU A 96 4.42 -18.17 11.62
C LEU A 96 4.82 -17.55 10.28
N THR A 97 3.83 -17.27 9.44
CA THR A 97 4.05 -16.54 8.17
C THR A 97 3.43 -15.17 8.28
N LYS A 98 4.11 -14.15 7.75
CA LYS A 98 3.52 -12.82 7.63
C LYS A 98 2.33 -12.89 6.66
N SER A 99 1.26 -12.24 7.06
CA SER A 99 0.07 -12.07 6.25
C SER A 99 -0.29 -10.59 6.23
N PRO A 100 -0.65 -10.04 5.06
CA PRO A 100 -1.17 -8.70 4.96
C PRO A 100 -2.34 -8.53 5.94
N CYS A 101 -2.22 -7.60 6.88
CA CYS A 101 -3.26 -7.31 7.86
C CYS A 101 -3.86 -5.94 7.57
N TRP A 102 -5.14 -5.93 7.16
CA TRP A 102 -5.83 -4.69 6.84
C TRP A 102 -5.86 -3.70 7.99
N ASN A 103 -5.94 -4.18 9.24
CA ASN A 103 -5.98 -3.32 10.41
C ASN A 103 -4.67 -2.54 10.58
N ILE A 104 -3.52 -3.17 10.29
CA ILE A 104 -2.22 -2.49 10.29
C ILE A 104 -2.19 -1.42 9.19
N PHE A 105 -2.67 -1.74 7.99
CA PHE A 105 -2.75 -0.76 6.91
C PHE A 105 -3.70 0.39 7.25
N ASN A 106 -4.85 0.11 7.88
CA ASN A 106 -5.78 1.16 8.31
C ASN A 106 -5.13 2.07 9.36
N VAL A 107 -4.44 1.53 10.35
CA VAL A 107 -3.74 2.31 11.39
C VAL A 107 -2.64 3.18 10.77
N ASN A 108 -1.80 2.60 9.90
CA ASN A 108 -0.67 3.32 9.32
C ASN A 108 -1.11 4.37 8.31
N CYS A 109 -2.05 4.01 7.43
CA CYS A 109 -2.46 4.82 6.28
C CYS A 109 -3.74 5.63 6.52
N LYS A 110 -4.36 5.50 7.70
CA LYS A 110 -5.62 6.16 8.08
C LYS A 110 -6.69 5.96 6.99
N LEU A 111 -7.01 4.70 6.66
CA LEU A 111 -7.90 4.37 5.53
C LEU A 111 -9.37 4.73 5.83
N ASP A 112 -9.76 4.72 7.10
CA ASP A 112 -11.09 5.13 7.58
C ASP A 112 -11.24 6.64 7.86
N TYR A 113 -10.20 7.43 7.55
CA TYR A 113 -10.26 8.89 7.60
C TYR A 113 -10.61 9.44 6.22
N GLY A 114 -11.46 10.46 6.21
CA GLY A 114 -11.73 11.20 4.98
C GLY A 114 -10.48 11.92 4.48
N CYS A 115 -10.55 12.33 3.24
CA CYS A 115 -9.46 12.83 2.44
C CYS A 115 -9.87 14.16 1.81
N THR A 116 -8.93 15.09 1.76
CA THR A 116 -9.07 16.38 1.08
C THR A 116 -8.10 16.40 -0.08
N MET A 117 -8.64 16.59 -1.28
CA MET A 117 -7.84 16.62 -2.51
C MET A 117 -7.21 18.00 -2.67
N SER A 118 -5.94 18.07 -3.04
CA SER A 118 -5.26 19.32 -3.35
C SER A 118 -4.24 19.14 -4.47
N PHE A 119 -3.78 20.24 -5.07
CA PHE A 119 -2.72 20.18 -6.07
C PHE A 119 -1.36 19.74 -5.52
N ASP A 120 -1.22 19.68 -4.20
CA ASP A 120 -0.02 19.18 -3.53
C ASP A 120 -0.18 17.70 -3.10
N GLY A 121 -1.32 17.07 -3.45
CA GLY A 121 -1.66 15.68 -3.10
C GLY A 121 -2.83 15.56 -2.12
N ILE A 122 -3.17 14.31 -1.78
CA ILE A 122 -4.25 14.00 -0.84
C ILE A 122 -3.77 14.26 0.58
N LYS A 123 -4.57 14.98 1.37
CA LYS A 123 -4.37 15.12 2.81
C LYS A 123 -5.43 14.32 3.56
N LYS A 124 -5.01 13.59 4.59
CA LYS A 124 -5.90 12.89 5.52
C LYS A 124 -6.56 13.89 6.46
N ALA A 125 -7.83 13.65 6.77
CA ALA A 125 -8.60 14.42 7.73
C ALA A 125 -8.03 14.28 9.16
N ASN A 126 -8.35 15.26 10.01
CA ASN A 126 -7.94 15.23 11.41
C ASN A 126 -8.85 14.32 12.24
N LYS A 127 -10.13 14.21 11.85
CA LYS A 127 -11.12 13.35 12.49
C LYS A 127 -11.59 12.25 11.55
N ARG A 128 -11.90 11.09 12.13
CA ARG A 128 -12.49 9.98 11.39
C ARG A 128 -14.01 10.10 11.35
N ALA A 129 -14.58 10.11 10.15
CA ALA A 129 -16.03 10.03 9.98
C ALA A 129 -16.51 8.57 10.06
N PHE A 130 -15.63 7.64 9.67
CA PHE A 130 -15.91 6.22 9.55
C PHE A 130 -15.02 5.39 10.48
N LYS A 131 -15.45 4.15 10.71
CA LYS A 131 -14.66 3.08 11.31
C LYS A 131 -14.70 1.90 10.35
N MET A 132 -13.53 1.54 9.83
CA MET A 132 -13.37 0.35 8.99
C MET A 132 -13.40 -0.90 9.87
N LYS A 133 -14.23 -1.88 9.51
CA LYS A 133 -14.39 -3.14 10.27
C LYS A 133 -13.74 -4.35 9.61
N ASP A 134 -13.53 -4.29 8.31
CA ASP A 134 -12.87 -5.32 7.53
C ASP A 134 -12.44 -4.77 6.15
N CYS A 135 -11.83 -5.60 5.31
CA CYS A 135 -11.75 -5.41 3.87
C CYS A 135 -11.63 -6.70 3.08
N GLU A 136 -12.00 -6.64 1.81
CA GLU A 136 -11.48 -7.59 0.83
C GLU A 136 -10.02 -7.25 0.53
N LEU A 137 -9.11 -8.12 0.96
CA LEU A 137 -7.68 -7.99 0.73
C LEU A 137 -7.24 -8.96 -0.37
N THR A 138 -6.67 -8.41 -1.44
CA THR A 138 -6.15 -9.21 -2.56
C THR A 138 -4.66 -8.91 -2.78
N GLU A 139 -3.81 -9.93 -2.60
CA GLU A 139 -2.39 -9.83 -2.96
C GLU A 139 -2.21 -9.76 -4.48
N ILE A 140 -1.38 -8.81 -4.93
CA ILE A 140 -1.02 -8.66 -6.34
C ILE A 140 0.18 -9.57 -6.60
N LYS A 141 -0.07 -10.76 -7.14
CA LYS A 141 0.95 -11.81 -7.35
C LYS A 141 1.89 -11.56 -8.53
N THR A 142 1.66 -10.53 -9.35
CA THR A 142 2.49 -10.26 -10.52
C THR A 142 3.86 -9.73 -10.12
N LYS A 143 4.93 -10.49 -10.43
CA LYS A 143 6.35 -10.09 -10.28
C LYS A 143 6.80 -9.02 -11.29
N GLY A 144 5.93 -8.07 -11.59
CA GLY A 144 6.17 -7.02 -12.59
C GLY A 144 6.11 -5.64 -11.96
N TYR A 145 6.82 -4.70 -12.58
CA TYR A 145 6.60 -3.27 -12.35
C TYR A 145 5.89 -2.70 -13.59
N LYS A 146 4.93 -1.81 -13.39
CA LYS A 146 4.34 -1.03 -14.48
C LYS A 146 5.25 0.16 -14.76
N LYS A 147 5.68 0.32 -16.02
CA LYS A 147 6.36 1.54 -16.51
C LYS A 147 5.44 2.24 -17.48
N ASP A 148 5.23 3.52 -17.25
CA ASP A 148 4.32 4.32 -18.08
C ASP A 148 4.65 5.81 -17.95
N LYS A 149 3.93 6.66 -18.67
CA LYS A 149 4.14 8.11 -18.70
C LYS A 149 2.88 8.87 -18.32
N LEU A 150 3.08 10.00 -17.65
CA LEU A 150 2.05 10.93 -17.21
C LEU A 150 2.27 12.26 -17.91
N GLU A 151 1.40 12.57 -18.86
CA GLU A 151 1.35 13.88 -19.54
C GLU A 151 0.29 14.76 -18.89
N PHE A 152 0.64 15.97 -18.48
CA PHE A 152 -0.29 16.86 -17.80
C PHE A 152 -0.94 17.83 -18.81
N LYS A 153 -2.25 17.63 -19.10
CA LYS A 153 -2.95 18.37 -20.17
C LYS A 153 -3.91 19.45 -19.67
N SER A 154 -4.38 19.34 -18.43
CA SER A 154 -5.33 20.27 -17.81
C SER A 154 -5.15 20.33 -16.29
N LYS A 155 -5.87 21.22 -15.61
CA LYS A 155 -5.87 21.30 -14.14
C LYS A 155 -6.48 20.07 -13.50
N GLU A 156 -7.54 19.52 -14.10
CA GLU A 156 -8.16 18.26 -13.70
C GLU A 156 -7.14 17.12 -13.81
N ASP A 157 -6.43 17.07 -14.93
CA ASP A 157 -5.35 16.09 -15.11
C ASP A 157 -4.28 16.22 -14.03
N CYS A 158 -3.81 17.43 -13.74
CA CYS A 158 -2.87 17.67 -12.64
C CYS A 158 -3.43 17.15 -11.31
N MET A 159 -4.67 17.51 -11.00
CA MET A 159 -5.31 17.12 -9.75
C MET A 159 -5.45 15.58 -9.65
N LYS A 160 -5.97 14.88 -10.68
CA LYS A 160 -6.09 13.41 -10.67
C LYS A 160 -4.74 12.73 -10.45
N LYS A 161 -3.73 13.18 -11.21
CA LYS A 161 -2.43 12.52 -11.32
C LYS A 161 -1.57 12.73 -10.08
N THR A 162 -1.58 13.95 -9.51
CA THR A 162 -0.90 14.24 -8.25
C THR A 162 -1.55 13.53 -7.07
N ASN A 163 -2.87 13.33 -7.11
CA ASN A 163 -3.61 12.60 -6.07
C ASN A 163 -3.70 11.09 -6.32
N LEU A 164 -2.96 10.55 -7.30
CA LEU A 164 -2.89 9.11 -7.61
C LEU A 164 -4.24 8.45 -7.95
N PHE A 165 -5.19 9.17 -8.54
CA PHE A 165 -6.46 8.57 -8.99
C PHE A 165 -6.26 7.72 -10.24
N PHE A 166 -6.75 6.48 -10.21
CA PHE A 166 -6.58 5.49 -11.28
C PHE A 166 -7.78 5.39 -12.23
N SER A 167 -8.98 5.78 -11.78
CA SER A 167 -10.19 5.72 -12.61
C SER A 167 -10.36 7.01 -13.40
N ASN A 168 -10.51 6.88 -14.72
CA ASN A 168 -10.89 8.02 -15.57
C ASN A 168 -12.33 8.49 -15.31
N ASP A 169 -13.18 7.64 -14.71
CA ASP A 169 -14.62 7.86 -14.55
C ASP A 169 -15.01 8.80 -13.40
N VAL A 170 -14.07 9.20 -12.54
CA VAL A 170 -14.37 10.14 -11.45
C VAL A 170 -14.42 11.56 -12.03
N ASN A 171 -15.60 12.18 -11.96
CA ASN A 171 -15.77 13.61 -12.20
C ASN A 171 -15.17 14.37 -11.01
N ILE A 172 -13.96 14.93 -11.20
CA ILE A 172 -13.28 15.69 -10.17
C ILE A 172 -13.46 17.21 -10.30
N GLN A 173 -14.27 17.68 -11.25
CA GLN A 173 -14.35 19.11 -11.57
C GLN A 173 -14.75 19.95 -10.34
N ASN A 174 -15.72 19.47 -9.57
CA ASN A 174 -16.13 20.09 -8.30
C ASN A 174 -14.98 20.17 -7.29
N PHE A 175 -14.10 19.16 -7.24
CA PHE A 175 -12.94 19.15 -6.35
C PHE A 175 -11.84 20.09 -6.83
N VAL A 176 -11.67 20.25 -8.15
CA VAL A 176 -10.73 21.20 -8.74
C VAL A 176 -11.16 22.63 -8.39
N GLU A 177 -12.42 22.97 -8.59
CA GLU A 177 -12.98 24.28 -8.25
C GLU A 177 -12.84 24.57 -6.75
N LEU A 178 -13.21 23.60 -5.90
CA LEU A 178 -13.06 23.71 -4.45
C LEU A 178 -11.59 23.87 -4.04
N GLY A 179 -10.69 23.06 -4.59
CA GLY A 179 -9.24 23.13 -4.31
C GLY A 179 -8.61 24.44 -4.75
N LEU A 180 -9.02 24.98 -5.91
CA LEU A 180 -8.59 26.30 -6.39
C LEU A 180 -9.08 27.44 -5.48
N SER A 181 -10.30 27.33 -4.94
CA SER A 181 -10.85 28.33 -4.02
C SER A 181 -10.07 28.42 -2.71
N ILE A 182 -9.56 27.29 -2.22
CA ILE A 182 -8.74 27.18 -1.00
C ILE A 182 -7.31 27.68 -1.25
N ARG A 183 -6.73 27.43 -2.44
CA ARG A 183 -5.33 27.76 -2.79
C ARG A 183 -5.10 29.22 -3.22
N ARG A 184 -5.97 30.16 -2.88
CA ARG A 184 -5.99 31.53 -3.43
C ARG A 184 -4.75 32.42 -3.14
N SER A 185 -3.64 31.89 -2.59
CA SER A 185 -2.44 32.65 -2.21
C SER A 185 -1.10 32.20 -2.81
N SER A 186 -1.03 31.15 -3.65
CA SER A 186 0.24 30.77 -4.29
C SER A 186 0.12 30.77 -5.81
N SER A 187 0.65 31.80 -6.45
CA SER A 187 0.90 31.95 -7.89
C SER A 187 1.95 30.95 -8.40
N VAL A 188 1.80 29.66 -8.11
CA VAL A 188 2.59 28.62 -8.78
C VAL A 188 1.95 28.47 -10.15
N ASP A 189 2.65 28.95 -11.18
CA ASP A 189 2.19 28.91 -12.56
C ASP A 189 1.92 27.45 -12.96
N PHE A 190 0.65 27.06 -12.87
CA PHE A 190 0.16 25.78 -13.40
C PHE A 190 0.59 25.58 -14.86
N ASN A 191 0.84 26.66 -15.59
CA ASN A 191 1.33 26.67 -16.96
C ASN A 191 2.68 25.98 -17.15
N ASP A 192 3.55 25.92 -16.13
CA ASP A 192 4.85 25.23 -16.22
C ASP A 192 4.74 23.71 -15.94
N GLU A 193 3.69 23.29 -15.23
CA GLU A 193 3.41 21.89 -14.90
C GLU A 193 2.51 21.23 -15.95
N ILE A 194 1.53 21.98 -16.48
CA ILE A 194 0.81 21.66 -17.71
C ILE A 194 1.86 21.68 -18.84
N GLN A 195 1.97 20.63 -19.64
CA GLN A 195 3.06 20.32 -20.61
C GLN A 195 4.30 19.58 -20.08
N SER A 196 4.34 19.24 -18.79
CA SER A 196 5.36 18.30 -18.31
C SER A 196 4.98 16.85 -18.58
N VAL A 197 6.00 16.02 -18.82
CA VAL A 197 5.86 14.56 -18.94
C VAL A 197 6.67 13.92 -17.84
N TYR A 198 6.05 13.03 -17.07
CA TYR A 198 6.73 12.26 -16.05
C TYR A 198 6.70 10.79 -16.45
N LYS A 199 7.85 10.13 -16.45
CA LYS A 199 7.88 8.67 -16.46
C LYS A 199 7.62 8.20 -15.03
N TYR A 200 6.85 7.13 -14.86
CA TYR A 200 6.70 6.51 -13.55
C TYR A 200 6.94 5.02 -13.64
N THR A 201 7.47 4.47 -12.55
CA THR A 201 7.49 3.03 -12.29
C THR A 201 6.63 2.77 -11.07
N GLU A 202 5.75 1.77 -11.15
CA GLU A 202 4.85 1.39 -10.07
C GLU A 202 4.91 -0.11 -9.81
N VAL A 203 4.88 -0.47 -8.53
CA VAL A 203 4.79 -1.83 -8.03
C VAL A 203 3.66 -1.89 -7.01
N GLY A 204 2.49 -2.36 -7.44
CA GLY A 204 1.38 -2.68 -6.55
C GLY A 204 1.65 -4.01 -5.82
N LYS A 205 1.41 -4.05 -4.51
CA LYS A 205 1.61 -5.24 -3.67
C LYS A 205 0.29 -5.84 -3.21
N VAL A 206 -0.66 -4.99 -2.82
CA VAL A 206 -1.97 -5.42 -2.30
C VAL A 206 -3.05 -4.43 -2.69
N THR A 207 -4.24 -4.95 -2.98
CA THR A 207 -5.47 -4.16 -3.17
C THR A 207 -6.38 -4.38 -1.96
N LEU A 208 -6.94 -3.29 -1.44
CA LEU A 208 -7.91 -3.30 -0.34
C LEU A 208 -9.21 -2.68 -0.84
N LYS A 209 -10.32 -3.42 -0.79
CA LYS A 209 -11.67 -2.90 -1.04
C LYS A 209 -12.47 -2.96 0.25
N PHE A 210 -13.03 -1.84 0.66
CA PHE A 210 -13.61 -1.72 2.00
C PHE A 210 -14.87 -0.87 2.08
N GLN A 211 -15.49 -0.53 0.96
CA GLN A 211 -16.74 0.23 0.93
C GLN A 211 -17.83 -0.35 1.84
N GLU A 212 -18.06 -1.66 1.74
CA GLU A 212 -19.10 -2.38 2.50
C GLU A 212 -18.75 -2.55 3.98
N HIS A 213 -17.52 -2.22 4.36
CA HIS A 213 -16.98 -2.40 5.70
C HIS A 213 -16.72 -1.08 6.43
N LEU A 214 -17.21 0.04 5.89
CA LEU A 214 -17.15 1.36 6.51
C LEU A 214 -18.44 1.65 7.29
N GLU A 215 -18.33 1.81 8.60
CA GLU A 215 -19.44 2.26 9.44
C GLU A 215 -19.25 3.72 9.85
N LEU A 216 -20.31 4.53 9.78
CA LEU A 216 -20.29 5.89 10.29
C LEU A 216 -20.11 5.89 11.81
N THR A 217 -19.35 6.86 12.30
CA THR A 217 -19.22 7.08 13.75
C THR A 217 -20.41 7.84 14.31
N ASP A 218 -20.84 7.48 15.52
CA ASP A 218 -21.94 8.17 16.21
C ASP A 218 -21.64 9.66 16.42
N GLU A 219 -20.37 10.01 16.65
CA GLU A 219 -19.94 11.40 16.76
C GLU A 219 -20.25 12.16 15.46
N PHE A 220 -19.80 11.65 14.32
CA PHE A 220 -20.02 12.31 13.04
C PHE A 220 -21.52 12.48 12.72
N VAL A 221 -22.33 11.43 12.92
CA VAL A 221 -23.77 11.48 12.63
C VAL A 221 -24.51 12.41 13.58
N ASN A 222 -24.36 12.22 14.90
CA ASN A 222 -25.21 12.89 15.88
C ASN A 222 -24.74 14.30 16.21
N LYS A 223 -23.42 14.52 16.31
CA LYS A 223 -22.85 15.80 16.75
C LYS A 223 -22.64 16.78 15.61
N TYR A 224 -22.36 16.28 14.41
CA TYR A 224 -22.03 17.14 13.28
C TYR A 224 -23.17 17.20 12.26
N ILE A 225 -23.58 16.07 11.67
CA ILE A 225 -24.60 16.08 10.61
C ILE A 225 -25.96 16.60 11.12
N LYS A 226 -26.50 16.03 12.20
CA LYS A 226 -27.82 16.45 12.71
C LYS A 226 -27.85 17.91 13.16
N ASN A 227 -26.73 18.42 13.69
CA ASN A 227 -26.62 19.81 14.12
C ASN A 227 -26.48 20.76 12.94
N ALA A 228 -25.68 20.42 11.93
CA ALA A 228 -25.54 21.20 10.71
C ALA A 228 -26.87 21.35 9.96
N ILE A 229 -27.65 20.27 9.83
CA ILE A 229 -28.97 20.30 9.18
C ILE A 229 -29.96 21.22 9.90
N LYS A 230 -29.89 21.29 11.23
CA LYS A 230 -30.77 22.14 12.06
C LYS A 230 -30.24 23.56 12.26
N SER A 231 -29.05 23.86 11.73
CA SER A 231 -28.41 25.17 11.90
C SER A 231 -29.18 26.25 11.14
N GLY A 232 -29.16 27.47 11.66
CA GLY A 232 -29.62 28.65 10.92
C GLY A 232 -28.73 29.00 9.72
N ASN A 233 -27.51 28.46 9.68
CA ASN A 233 -26.59 28.56 8.54
C ASN A 233 -25.95 27.19 8.22
N PRO A 234 -26.68 26.28 7.55
CA PRO A 234 -26.18 24.93 7.26
C PRO A 234 -24.93 24.93 6.38
N GLU A 235 -24.80 25.88 5.45
CA GLU A 235 -23.68 25.96 4.52
C GLU A 235 -22.34 26.12 5.25
N GLU A 236 -22.29 27.02 6.23
CA GLU A 236 -21.09 27.27 7.03
C GLU A 236 -20.73 26.05 7.90
N GLU A 237 -21.74 25.37 8.46
CA GLU A 237 -21.52 24.18 9.27
C GLU A 237 -21.01 23.00 8.41
N PHE A 238 -21.54 22.80 7.20
CA PHE A 238 -21.02 21.79 6.29
C PHE A 238 -19.59 22.09 5.83
N ARG A 239 -19.22 23.36 5.67
CA ARG A 239 -17.84 23.75 5.38
C ARG A 239 -16.89 23.34 6.49
N LYS A 240 -17.25 23.60 7.75
CA LYS A 240 -16.49 23.17 8.93
C LYS A 240 -16.37 21.65 9.00
N ILE A 241 -17.45 20.92 8.67
CA ILE A 241 -17.43 19.46 8.60
C ILE A 241 -16.40 18.98 7.55
N ILE A 242 -16.40 19.55 6.35
CA ILE A 242 -15.46 19.18 5.28
C ILE A 242 -14.02 19.48 5.70
N GLU A 243 -13.77 20.60 6.39
CA GLU A 243 -12.44 20.96 6.90
C GLU A 243 -11.93 19.97 7.96
N GLU A 244 -12.79 19.46 8.85
CA GLU A 244 -12.40 18.53 9.92
C GLU A 244 -12.34 17.05 9.48
N TYR A 245 -13.30 16.62 8.66
CA TYR A 245 -13.54 15.21 8.31
C TYR A 245 -13.14 14.85 6.88
N GLY A 246 -12.85 15.83 6.02
CA GLY A 246 -12.46 15.62 4.63
C GLY A 246 -13.63 15.72 3.64
N GLN A 247 -13.28 15.70 2.36
CA GLN A 247 -14.21 15.88 1.23
C GLN A 247 -14.73 14.54 0.68
N PHE A 248 -13.92 13.48 0.74
CA PHE A 248 -14.27 12.15 0.25
C PHE A 248 -13.59 11.07 1.09
N ILE A 249 -13.99 9.81 0.95
CA ILE A 249 -13.29 8.66 1.53
C ILE A 249 -12.96 7.68 0.40
N PRO A 250 -11.72 7.16 0.29
CA PRO A 250 -11.45 6.08 -0.65
C PRO A 250 -12.24 4.83 -0.27
N THR A 251 -12.75 4.12 -1.27
CA THR A 251 -13.46 2.84 -1.09
C THR A 251 -12.63 1.64 -1.54
N GLU A 252 -11.62 1.91 -2.36
CA GLU A 252 -10.61 0.96 -2.84
C GLU A 252 -9.25 1.66 -2.88
N VAL A 253 -8.21 0.97 -2.42
CA VAL A 253 -6.81 1.46 -2.53
C VAL A 253 -5.87 0.34 -2.96
N ILE A 254 -4.84 0.72 -3.69
CA ILE A 254 -3.70 -0.15 -4.02
C ILE A 254 -2.51 0.34 -3.18
N LEU A 255 -1.96 -0.54 -2.35
CA LEU A 255 -0.74 -0.26 -1.61
C LEU A 255 0.46 -0.82 -2.35
N GLY A 256 1.53 -0.04 -2.38
CA GLY A 256 2.71 -0.36 -3.17
C GLY A 256 3.67 0.82 -3.22
N GLU A 257 4.54 0.82 -4.21
CA GLU A 257 5.51 1.88 -4.44
C GLU A 257 5.32 2.47 -5.83
N ARG A 258 5.35 3.80 -5.93
CA ARG A 258 5.41 4.51 -7.21
C ARG A 258 6.51 5.55 -7.16
N VAL A 259 7.38 5.55 -8.17
CA VAL A 259 8.49 6.50 -8.31
C VAL A 259 8.33 7.28 -9.59
N TYR A 260 8.48 8.60 -9.47
CA TYR A 260 8.39 9.55 -10.58
C TYR A 260 9.77 9.99 -11.06
N PHE A 261 9.92 10.04 -12.38
CA PHE A 261 11.09 10.58 -13.08
C PHE A 261 10.61 11.69 -13.99
N LYS A 262 10.99 12.94 -13.67
CA LYS A 262 10.64 14.09 -14.49
C LYS A 262 11.41 14.03 -15.80
N ASP A 263 10.71 13.85 -16.92
CA ASP A 263 11.27 14.04 -18.25
C ASP A 263 11.16 15.54 -18.55
N VAL A 264 12.29 16.22 -18.67
CA VAL A 264 12.30 17.66 -18.96
C VAL A 264 12.07 17.87 -20.46
N LYS A 265 10.95 18.56 -20.76
CA LYS A 265 10.49 19.15 -22.03
C LYS A 265 9.86 18.23 -23.07
N MET A 266 8.58 18.49 -23.32
CA MET A 266 8.03 18.47 -24.68
C MET A 266 8.69 19.64 -25.41
N SER A 267 9.67 19.39 -26.30
CA SER A 267 10.07 20.42 -27.26
C SER A 267 8.83 20.72 -28.09
N SER A 268 8.29 21.93 -27.99
CA SER A 268 7.24 22.41 -28.88
C SER A 268 7.62 22.06 -30.31
N LYS A 269 6.71 21.39 -31.03
CA LYS A 269 6.79 21.20 -32.48
C LYS A 269 7.16 22.55 -33.11
N ASN A 270 8.39 22.65 -33.60
CA ASN A 270 8.85 23.36 -34.80
C ASN A 270 10.34 23.68 -34.69
N SER A 271 11.19 22.67 -34.88
CA SER A 271 12.47 22.88 -35.56
C SER A 271 12.79 21.61 -36.32
N ILE A 272 12.58 21.65 -37.63
CA ILE A 272 13.16 20.68 -38.57
C ILE A 272 14.68 20.78 -38.40
N ALA A 273 15.27 19.83 -37.69
CA ALA A 273 16.71 19.63 -37.71
C ALA A 273 16.94 18.12 -37.80
N LYS A 274 17.29 17.70 -39.02
CA LYS A 274 17.70 16.34 -39.35
C LYS A 274 18.81 15.91 -38.38
N SER A 275 18.64 14.79 -37.71
CA SER A 275 19.75 14.06 -37.08
C SER A 275 19.68 12.61 -37.55
N ASN A 276 20.72 12.22 -38.28
CA ASN A 276 20.87 10.96 -39.00
C ASN A 276 20.62 9.73 -38.11
N GLU A 277 19.91 8.74 -38.68
CA GLU A 277 19.89 7.36 -38.19
C GLU A 277 21.32 6.81 -38.13
N GLY A 278 21.78 6.49 -36.93
CA GLY A 278 22.91 5.59 -36.71
C GLY A 278 22.37 4.27 -36.20
N SER A 279 22.24 3.28 -37.08
CA SER A 279 22.00 1.89 -36.66
C SER A 279 23.28 1.34 -36.04
N MET A 280 23.21 0.91 -34.78
CA MET A 280 24.29 0.14 -34.15
C MET A 280 23.72 -1.14 -33.58
N ASN A 281 24.00 -2.24 -34.29
CA ASN A 281 23.81 -3.60 -33.83
C ASN A 281 24.73 -3.86 -32.62
N MET A 282 24.16 -4.24 -31.47
CA MET A 282 24.94 -4.77 -30.35
C MET A 282 24.81 -6.29 -30.27
N ARG A 283 25.93 -6.98 -30.48
CA ARG A 283 26.11 -8.39 -30.09
C ARG A 283 26.15 -8.49 -28.57
N ILE A 284 25.39 -9.44 -28.03
CA ILE A 284 25.32 -9.76 -26.61
C ILE A 284 26.49 -10.68 -26.24
N GLY A 285 27.34 -10.21 -25.32
CA GLY A 285 28.35 -10.97 -24.59
C GLY A 285 28.33 -10.53 -23.12
N PRO A 286 28.79 -11.37 -22.17
CA PRO A 286 28.34 -11.34 -20.78
C PRO A 286 28.85 -10.12 -20.02
N LEU A 287 27.93 -9.26 -19.58
CA LEU A 287 28.25 -8.02 -18.87
C LEU A 287 28.30 -8.27 -17.35
N ASN A 288 29.51 -8.28 -16.80
CA ASN A 288 29.75 -7.90 -15.41
C ASN A 288 29.32 -6.43 -15.25
N SER A 289 28.17 -6.18 -14.63
CA SER A 289 27.64 -4.83 -14.45
C SER A 289 28.38 -4.09 -13.32
N LYS A 290 29.54 -3.50 -13.63
CA LYS A 290 29.94 -2.23 -13.02
C LYS A 290 29.22 -1.13 -13.78
N VAL A 291 28.12 -0.63 -13.20
CA VAL A 291 27.38 0.51 -13.74
C VAL A 291 28.25 1.76 -13.58
N GLY A 292 28.86 2.20 -14.67
CA GLY A 292 29.47 3.52 -14.80
C GLY A 292 28.39 4.56 -15.08
N PHE A 293 28.26 5.56 -14.21
CA PHE A 293 27.42 6.72 -14.43
C PHE A 293 28.03 7.65 -15.48
N ASN A 294 27.36 7.83 -16.61
CA ASN A 294 27.54 9.03 -17.43
C ASN A 294 26.44 10.02 -17.08
N SER A 295 26.73 10.92 -16.14
CA SER A 295 25.92 12.10 -15.88
C SER A 295 26.24 13.16 -16.92
N ASN A 296 25.42 13.30 -17.96
CA ASN A 296 25.34 14.59 -18.64
C ASN A 296 24.69 15.56 -17.66
N LYS A 297 25.51 16.47 -17.13
CA LYS A 297 25.11 17.57 -16.24
C LYS A 297 23.97 18.36 -16.90
N SER A 298 22.75 18.06 -16.49
CA SER A 298 21.67 19.05 -16.48
C SER A 298 21.32 19.26 -15.01
N ASN A 299 21.35 20.51 -14.56
CA ASN A 299 21.01 20.93 -13.19
C ASN A 299 19.48 20.79 -12.94
N GLY A 300 18.93 19.60 -13.17
CA GLY A 300 17.57 19.25 -12.80
C GLY A 300 17.57 18.81 -11.35
N LYS A 301 16.97 19.62 -10.45
CA LYS A 301 16.66 19.18 -9.09
C LYS A 301 15.77 17.93 -9.19
N SER A 302 16.30 16.75 -8.91
CA SER A 302 15.50 15.55 -8.71
C SER A 302 14.73 15.72 -7.41
N LYS A 303 13.44 16.04 -7.51
CA LYS A 303 12.54 15.94 -6.36
C LYS A 303 12.06 14.50 -6.28
N ILE A 304 12.56 13.76 -5.31
CA ILE A 304 12.03 12.45 -4.92
C ILE A 304 10.75 12.75 -4.13
N TYR A 305 9.60 12.55 -4.75
CA TYR A 305 8.33 12.51 -4.02
C TYR A 305 8.06 11.04 -3.68
N GLY A 306 8.51 10.62 -2.49
CA GLY A 306 8.02 9.39 -1.89
C GLY A 306 6.65 9.69 -1.29
N PHE A 307 5.58 9.27 -1.95
CA PHE A 307 4.27 9.24 -1.29
C PHE A 307 4.21 7.94 -0.51
N SER A 308 4.49 8.04 0.79
CA SER A 308 4.08 7.00 1.73
C SER A 308 2.58 7.17 1.93
N ILE A 309 1.81 6.19 1.48
CA ILE A 309 0.43 6.03 1.97
C ILE A 309 0.53 5.36 3.33
#